data_AF-A0A5C6RXX6-F1
#
_entry.id   AF-A0A5C6RXX6-F1
#
_cell.length_a   1.000
_cell.length_b   1.000
_cell.length_c   1.000
_cell.angle_alpha   90.00
_cell.angle_beta   90.00
_cell.angle_gamma   90.00
#
_symmetry.space_group_name_H-M   'P 1'
#
loop_
_entity.id
_entity.type
_entity.pdbx_description
1 polymer ?
#
loop_
_entity_poly.entity_id
_entity_poly.type
_entity_poly.pdbx_seq_one_letter_code
_entity_poly.pdbx_strand_id
1 'polypeptide(L)'
;MIFRLIVNKIGGYYKLRLKYQKSKFLKKFYFFINKGFEHETNSYLPFNNTIEGPINFIHGTYGVFISGDAKIGSNCTIYHQVTIGSNMLIDSTRLGSPTIGNNCLIGAGAKIIGKVTIGNNCRIGANATVTIDLPDNSICFAGKPIVIQKENLINNIYQKKGDNWGYRKDDKFIIEKDETKLKLLKK
;
A
#
# COMPACT_ATOMS: atom_id res chain seq x y z
N MET A 1 -12.96 -11.14 8.80
CA MET A 1 -14.25 -11.29 8.11
C MET A 1 -15.41 -10.53 8.79
N ILE A 2 -15.59 -10.65 10.11
CA ILE A 2 -16.77 -10.13 10.83
C ILE A 2 -16.78 -8.59 10.86
N PHE A 3 -15.64 -7.97 11.19
CA PHE A 3 -15.57 -6.51 11.29
C PHE A 3 -15.79 -5.84 9.94
N ARG A 4 -15.24 -6.39 8.86
CA ARG A 4 -15.49 -5.93 7.49
C ARG A 4 -16.98 -5.95 7.15
N LEU A 5 -17.71 -7.00 7.51
CA LEU A 5 -19.15 -7.06 7.29
C LEU A 5 -19.90 -5.99 8.09
N ILE A 6 -19.52 -5.75 9.34
CA ILE A 6 -20.08 -4.69 10.19
C ILE A 6 -19.83 -3.31 9.57
N VAL A 7 -18.58 -3.02 9.18
CA VAL A 7 -18.20 -1.74 8.56
C VAL A 7 -18.93 -1.53 7.24
N ASN A 8 -19.06 -2.57 6.42
CA ASN A 8 -19.83 -2.49 5.17
C ASN A 8 -21.31 -2.17 5.43
N LYS A 9 -21.94 -2.79 6.44
CA LYS A 9 -23.32 -2.46 6.85
C LYS A 9 -23.46 -1.04 7.41
N ILE A 10 -22.44 -0.51 8.07
CA ILE A 10 -22.40 0.90 8.51
C ILE A 10 -22.26 1.87 7.33
N GLY A 11 -21.86 1.36 6.16
CA GLY A 11 -21.63 2.10 4.92
C GLY A 11 -20.20 2.59 4.76
N GLY A 12 -19.24 1.77 5.22
CA GLY A 12 -17.81 1.93 4.99
C GLY A 12 -17.08 2.71 6.08
N TYR A 13 -15.76 2.79 5.92
CA TYR A 13 -14.84 3.45 6.85
C TYR A 13 -15.22 4.91 7.13
N TYR A 14 -15.60 5.68 6.09
CA TYR A 14 -15.98 7.08 6.26
C TYR A 14 -17.19 7.26 7.18
N LYS A 15 -18.26 6.46 6.99
CA LYS A 15 -19.44 6.52 7.86
C LYS A 15 -19.14 6.02 9.28
N LEU A 16 -18.29 5.00 9.42
CA LEU A 16 -17.81 4.55 10.74
C LEU A 16 -17.07 5.68 11.48
N ARG A 17 -16.17 6.38 10.80
CA ARG A 17 -15.43 7.55 11.34
C ARG A 17 -16.40 8.66 11.79
N LEU A 18 -17.41 8.98 10.99
CA LEU A 18 -18.42 9.97 11.37
C LEU A 18 -19.20 9.55 12.62
N LYS A 19 -19.58 8.27 12.73
CA LYS A 19 -20.25 7.74 13.93
C LYS A 19 -19.38 7.82 15.17
N TYR A 20 -18.08 7.51 15.04
CA TYR A 20 -17.09 7.65 16.10
C TYR A 20 -16.98 9.11 16.58
N GLN A 21 -16.89 10.07 15.66
CA GLN A 21 -16.72 11.49 15.99
C GLN A 21 -17.95 12.10 16.68
N LYS A 22 -19.15 11.71 16.26
CA LYS A 22 -20.41 12.23 16.83
C LYS A 22 -20.76 11.63 18.19
N SER A 23 -20.26 10.42 18.49
CA SER A 23 -20.69 9.66 19.66
C SER A 23 -19.78 9.87 20.86
N LYS A 24 -20.34 10.29 22.01
CA LYS A 24 -19.62 10.30 23.29
C LYS A 24 -19.63 8.91 23.95
N PHE A 25 -20.79 8.26 23.99
CA PHE A 25 -20.99 6.97 24.67
C PHE A 25 -20.40 5.77 23.90
N LEU A 26 -20.69 5.67 22.60
CA LEU A 26 -20.26 4.54 21.75
C LEU A 26 -18.84 4.71 21.17
N LYS A 27 -18.07 5.68 21.64
CA LYS A 27 -16.76 6.01 21.07
C LYS A 27 -15.78 4.83 21.13
N LYS A 28 -15.68 4.17 22.30
CA LYS A 28 -14.86 2.96 22.48
C LYS A 28 -15.33 1.79 21.62
N PHE A 29 -16.65 1.65 21.45
CA PHE A 29 -17.22 0.62 20.59
C PHE A 29 -16.81 0.82 19.12
N TYR A 30 -17.01 2.01 18.54
CA TYR A 30 -16.61 2.27 17.16
C TYR A 30 -15.09 2.17 16.95
N PHE A 31 -14.30 2.55 17.96
CA PHE A 31 -12.84 2.34 17.94
C PHE A 31 -12.49 0.85 17.85
N PHE A 32 -13.12 0.01 18.67
CA PHE A 32 -12.91 -1.43 18.64
C PHE A 32 -13.29 -2.03 17.28
N ILE A 33 -14.45 -1.62 16.71
CA ILE A 33 -14.86 -2.02 15.36
C ILE A 33 -13.79 -1.63 14.32
N ASN A 34 -13.23 -0.43 14.41
CA ASN A 34 -12.17 0.02 13.50
C ASN A 34 -10.90 -0.82 13.63
N LYS A 35 -10.48 -1.16 14.86
CA LYS A 35 -9.27 -1.97 15.08
C LYS A 35 -9.42 -3.37 14.52
N GLY A 36 -10.59 -3.99 14.69
CA GLY A 36 -10.89 -5.27 14.05
C GLY A 36 -10.93 -5.16 12.53
N PHE A 37 -11.50 -4.08 11.99
CA PHE A 37 -11.49 -3.82 10.54
C PHE A 37 -10.07 -3.65 9.99
N GLU A 38 -9.23 -2.83 10.64
CA GLU A 38 -7.82 -2.62 10.31
C GLU A 38 -7.04 -3.93 10.27
N HIS A 39 -7.22 -4.80 11.26
CA HIS A 39 -6.59 -6.11 11.32
C HIS A 39 -7.06 -7.02 10.17
N GLU A 40 -8.36 -7.04 9.88
CA GLU A 40 -8.90 -7.87 8.79
C GLU A 40 -8.46 -7.43 7.39
N THR A 41 -8.18 -6.14 7.21
CA THR A 41 -7.73 -5.60 5.91
C THR A 41 -6.22 -5.34 5.85
N ASN A 42 -5.46 -5.68 6.91
CA ASN A 42 -4.04 -5.30 7.03
C ASN A 42 -3.81 -3.82 6.70
N SER A 43 -4.64 -2.94 7.25
CA SER A 43 -4.63 -1.50 6.98
C SER A 43 -4.41 -0.69 8.24
N TYR A 44 -4.01 0.57 8.10
CA TYR A 44 -3.98 1.54 9.19
C TYR A 44 -4.80 2.76 8.78
N LEU A 45 -5.95 2.93 9.41
CA LEU A 45 -6.96 3.93 9.09
C LEU A 45 -7.50 4.53 10.39
N PRO A 46 -6.70 5.36 11.09
CA PRO A 46 -7.09 5.91 12.37
C PRO A 46 -8.17 7.01 12.18
N PHE A 47 -8.83 7.43 13.26
CA PHE A 47 -9.90 8.44 13.16
C PHE A 47 -9.45 9.89 13.40
N ASN A 48 -8.18 10.10 13.75
CA ASN A 48 -7.61 11.43 14.00
C ASN A 48 -7.20 12.18 12.73
N ASN A 49 -7.09 11.49 11.59
CA ASN A 49 -6.80 12.14 10.31
C ASN A 49 -7.89 13.13 9.90
N THR A 50 -7.54 14.05 9.01
CA THR A 50 -8.51 14.96 8.38
C THR A 50 -8.88 14.42 7.01
N ILE A 51 -10.11 13.94 6.88
CA ILE A 51 -10.68 13.47 5.62
C ILE A 51 -11.96 14.26 5.41
N GLU A 52 -11.97 15.12 4.39
CA GLU A 52 -13.06 16.07 4.13
C GLU A 52 -14.33 15.41 3.58
N GLY A 53 -14.18 14.31 2.83
CA GLY A 53 -15.29 13.60 2.20
C GLY A 53 -15.06 12.10 2.11
N PRO A 54 -16.07 11.33 1.66
CA PRO A 54 -15.90 9.90 1.41
C PRO A 54 -14.74 9.63 0.45
N ILE A 55 -13.86 8.69 0.81
CA ILE A 55 -12.81 8.19 -0.07
C ILE A 55 -13.34 6.98 -0.83
N ASN A 56 -13.11 6.94 -2.14
CA ASN A 56 -13.44 5.80 -2.97
C ASN A 56 -12.31 4.76 -2.94
N PHE A 57 -12.53 3.64 -2.23
CA PHE A 57 -11.59 2.53 -2.16
C PHE A 57 -11.98 1.44 -3.19
N ILE A 58 -11.48 1.54 -4.42
CA ILE A 58 -11.89 0.69 -5.58
C ILE A 58 -11.71 -0.81 -5.33
N HIS A 59 -10.71 -1.21 -4.54
CA HIS A 59 -10.46 -2.61 -4.19
C HIS A 59 -10.63 -2.86 -2.68
N GLY A 60 -11.33 -1.98 -1.97
CA GLY A 60 -11.34 -1.97 -0.52
C GLY A 60 -10.04 -1.40 0.07
N THR A 61 -9.92 -1.49 1.40
CA THR A 61 -8.84 -0.85 2.17
C THR A 61 -7.60 -1.72 2.35
N TYR A 62 -7.47 -2.82 1.60
CA TYR A 62 -6.43 -3.81 1.84
C TYR A 62 -5.03 -3.20 1.72
N GLY A 63 -4.24 -3.30 2.80
CA GLY A 63 -2.89 -2.75 2.82
C GLY A 63 -2.82 -1.21 2.78
N VAL A 64 -3.93 -0.49 2.96
CA VAL A 64 -3.90 0.98 2.93
C VAL A 64 -3.44 1.54 4.28
N PHE A 65 -2.45 2.42 4.27
CA PHE A 65 -1.95 3.09 5.47
C PHE A 65 -2.11 4.60 5.32
N ILE A 66 -2.88 5.23 6.20
CA ILE A 66 -3.07 6.68 6.24
C ILE A 66 -2.64 7.18 7.61
N SER A 67 -1.64 8.06 7.64
CA SER A 67 -1.18 8.68 8.87
C SER A 67 -2.31 9.41 9.59
N GLY A 68 -2.24 9.40 10.92
CA GLY A 68 -3.19 10.08 11.79
C GLY A 68 -3.23 11.60 11.65
N ASP A 69 -2.19 12.22 11.10
CA ASP A 69 -2.14 13.67 10.87
C ASP A 69 -2.20 14.04 9.37
N ALA A 70 -2.48 13.06 8.50
CA ALA A 70 -2.66 13.33 7.09
C ALA A 70 -3.96 14.13 6.84
N LYS A 71 -3.91 15.00 5.83
CA LYS A 71 -5.07 15.74 5.33
C LYS A 71 -5.41 15.25 3.93
N ILE A 72 -6.67 14.90 3.69
CA ILE A 72 -7.16 14.39 2.41
C ILE A 72 -8.46 15.12 2.06
N GLY A 73 -8.46 15.76 0.90
CA GLY A 73 -9.61 16.43 0.33
C GLY A 73 -10.72 15.46 -0.10
N SER A 74 -11.76 16.03 -0.69
CA SER A 74 -12.94 15.31 -1.14
C SER A 74 -12.72 14.59 -2.47
N ASN A 75 -13.58 13.59 -2.74
CA ASN A 75 -13.64 12.84 -4.01
C ASN A 75 -12.33 12.15 -4.43
N CYS A 76 -11.47 11.83 -3.46
CA CYS A 76 -10.26 11.07 -3.73
C CYS A 76 -10.56 9.59 -3.96
N THR A 77 -9.81 8.98 -4.86
CA THR A 77 -9.81 7.54 -5.12
C THR A 77 -8.48 6.95 -4.67
N ILE A 78 -8.52 5.93 -3.81
CA ILE A 78 -7.34 5.28 -3.26
C ILE A 78 -7.40 3.78 -3.55
N TYR A 79 -6.36 3.26 -4.21
CA TYR A 79 -6.20 1.84 -4.47
C TYR A 79 -5.56 1.12 -3.28
N HIS A 80 -5.55 -0.21 -3.32
CA HIS A 80 -4.95 -1.04 -2.29
C HIS A 80 -3.43 -0.78 -2.15
N GLN A 81 -2.87 -1.10 -0.98
CA GLN A 81 -1.43 -0.99 -0.67
C GLN A 81 -0.81 0.42 -0.74
N VAL A 82 -1.65 1.45 -0.79
CA VAL A 82 -1.20 2.85 -0.72
C VAL A 82 -0.71 3.19 0.69
N THR A 83 0.38 3.95 0.80
CA THR A 83 0.84 4.54 2.06
C THR A 83 0.88 6.06 1.96
N ILE A 84 0.17 6.73 2.84
CA ILE A 84 0.22 8.18 3.09
C ILE A 84 0.86 8.33 4.47
N GLY A 85 2.20 8.40 4.49
CA GLY A 85 3.01 8.20 5.69
C GLY A 85 3.70 9.48 6.16
N SER A 86 3.74 9.70 7.47
CA SER A 86 4.49 10.80 8.06
C SER A 86 5.99 10.53 8.03
N ASN A 87 6.78 11.59 7.90
CA ASN A 87 8.20 11.58 8.21
C ASN A 87 8.37 12.27 9.57
N MET A 88 8.92 11.56 10.56
CA MET A 88 9.10 12.07 11.93
C MET A 88 10.58 12.30 12.29
N LEU A 89 11.48 12.33 11.30
CA LEU A 89 12.89 12.64 11.49
C LEU A 89 13.04 14.15 11.74
N ILE A 90 13.57 14.51 12.90
CA ILE A 90 13.64 15.90 13.38
C ILE A 90 14.54 16.79 12.50
N ASP A 91 15.53 16.18 11.85
CA ASP A 91 16.50 16.81 10.94
C ASP A 91 16.04 16.79 9.47
N SER A 92 14.86 16.25 9.18
CA SER A 92 14.31 16.22 7.83
C SER A 92 13.66 17.54 7.45
N THR A 93 13.96 18.02 6.23
CA THR A 93 13.26 19.14 5.59
C THR A 93 11.79 18.84 5.28
N ARG A 94 11.38 17.56 5.37
CA ARG A 94 10.01 17.07 5.12
C ARG A 94 9.36 16.49 6.39
N LEU A 95 9.78 16.90 7.59
CA LEU A 95 9.14 16.55 8.87
C LEU A 95 7.63 16.87 8.83
N GLY A 96 6.79 15.86 9.07
CA GLY A 96 5.33 15.96 9.13
C GLY A 96 4.59 14.97 8.22
N SER A 97 3.32 15.28 7.97
CA SER A 97 2.37 14.40 7.27
C SER A 97 1.94 14.97 5.92
N PRO A 98 1.55 14.12 4.95
CA PRO A 98 1.07 14.58 3.65
C PRO A 98 -0.24 15.36 3.72
N THR A 99 -0.41 16.28 2.79
CA THR A 99 -1.68 16.96 2.46
C THR A 99 -2.04 16.64 1.02
N ILE A 100 -3.26 16.15 0.79
CA ILE A 100 -3.77 15.76 -0.54
C ILE A 100 -5.01 16.58 -0.84
N GLY A 101 -5.04 17.24 -2.00
CA GLY A 101 -6.15 18.04 -2.49
C GLY A 101 -7.35 17.21 -2.95
N ASN A 102 -8.28 17.87 -3.62
CA ASN A 102 -9.52 17.26 -4.08
C ASN A 102 -9.33 16.45 -5.37
N ASN A 103 -10.24 15.50 -5.61
CA ASN A 103 -10.35 14.74 -6.87
C ASN A 103 -9.05 14.02 -7.29
N CYS A 104 -8.24 13.58 -6.32
CA CYS A 104 -6.99 12.89 -6.62
C CYS A 104 -7.22 11.38 -6.81
N LEU A 105 -6.49 10.78 -7.74
CA LEU A 105 -6.39 9.32 -7.89
C LEU A 105 -5.02 8.86 -7.39
N ILE A 106 -5.00 7.89 -6.48
CA ILE A 106 -3.77 7.33 -5.91
C ILE A 106 -3.72 5.84 -6.24
N GLY A 107 -2.85 5.48 -7.19
CA GLY A 107 -2.71 4.14 -7.74
C GLY A 107 -2.17 3.11 -6.74
N ALA A 108 -2.36 1.83 -7.07
CA ALA A 108 -2.04 0.73 -6.16
C ALA A 108 -0.57 0.75 -5.74
N GLY A 109 -0.30 0.51 -4.47
CA GLY A 109 1.07 0.44 -3.95
C GLY A 109 1.81 1.79 -3.84
N ALA A 110 1.23 2.91 -4.28
CA ALA A 110 1.89 4.21 -4.22
C ALA A 110 2.25 4.64 -2.78
N LYS A 111 3.33 5.40 -2.65
CA LYS A 111 3.87 5.89 -1.37
C LYS A 111 3.99 7.40 -1.42
N ILE A 112 3.31 8.10 -0.52
CA ILE A 112 3.37 9.57 -0.36
C ILE A 112 3.90 9.83 1.04
N ILE A 113 5.13 10.33 1.15
CA ILE A 113 5.89 10.30 2.41
C ILE A 113 6.40 11.69 2.80
N GLY A 114 6.14 12.06 4.06
CA GLY A 114 6.57 13.31 4.67
C GLY A 114 5.61 14.47 4.40
N LYS A 115 6.02 15.67 4.82
CA LYS A 115 5.29 16.92 4.61
C LYS A 115 5.35 17.34 3.14
N VAL A 116 4.52 16.66 2.35
CA VAL A 116 4.33 16.84 0.92
C VAL A 116 2.89 17.29 0.66
N THR A 117 2.73 18.24 -0.25
CA THR A 117 1.45 18.74 -0.74
C THR A 117 1.18 18.19 -2.13
N ILE A 118 0.07 17.46 -2.28
CA ILE A 118 -0.49 17.06 -3.57
C ILE A 118 -1.65 17.99 -3.88
N GLY A 119 -1.57 18.72 -4.99
CA GLY A 119 -2.61 19.61 -5.48
C GLY A 119 -3.89 18.91 -5.89
N ASN A 120 -4.88 19.67 -6.33
CA ASN A 120 -6.16 19.14 -6.81
C ASN A 120 -6.01 18.42 -8.15
N ASN A 121 -6.92 17.49 -8.43
CA ASN A 121 -7.02 16.76 -9.71
C ASN A 121 -5.74 16.02 -10.10
N CYS A 122 -4.92 15.61 -9.13
CA CYS A 122 -3.68 14.90 -9.40
C CYS A 122 -3.90 13.39 -9.60
N ARG A 123 -3.01 12.76 -10.37
CA ARG A 123 -2.96 11.30 -10.51
C ARG A 123 -1.59 10.78 -10.11
N ILE A 124 -1.57 9.89 -9.13
CA ILE A 124 -0.37 9.19 -8.69
C ILE A 124 -0.42 7.77 -9.26
N GLY A 125 0.59 7.41 -10.04
CA GLY A 125 0.73 6.11 -10.66
C GLY A 125 0.92 4.98 -9.66
N ALA A 126 0.62 3.75 -10.10
CA ALA A 126 0.90 2.56 -9.30
C ALA A 126 2.40 2.48 -8.96
N ASN A 127 2.71 2.10 -7.72
CA ASN A 127 4.06 2.01 -7.16
C ASN A 127 4.92 3.29 -7.27
N ALA A 128 4.32 4.45 -7.55
CA ALA A 128 5.05 5.71 -7.51
C ALA A 128 5.40 6.09 -6.06
N THR A 129 6.61 6.62 -5.85
CA THR A 129 7.06 7.18 -4.59
C THR A 129 7.13 8.69 -4.71
N VAL A 130 6.34 9.40 -3.92
CA VAL A 130 6.18 10.85 -3.95
C VAL A 130 6.72 11.45 -2.66
N THR A 131 7.82 12.19 -2.77
CA THR A 131 8.53 12.85 -1.67
C THR A 131 8.68 14.37 -1.92
N ILE A 132 8.07 14.87 -2.98
CA ILE A 132 8.06 16.27 -3.40
C ILE A 132 6.65 16.72 -3.70
N ASP A 133 6.42 18.03 -3.60
CA ASP A 133 5.11 18.63 -3.84
C ASP A 133 4.69 18.46 -5.30
N LEU A 134 3.39 18.22 -5.52
CA LEU A 134 2.76 18.17 -6.83
C LEU A 134 1.78 19.34 -6.99
N PRO A 135 1.96 20.20 -8.00
CA PRO A 135 0.96 21.21 -8.35
C PRO A 135 -0.36 20.60 -8.80
N ASP A 136 -1.42 21.40 -8.82
CA ASP A 136 -2.73 21.01 -9.38
C ASP A 136 -2.62 20.45 -10.80
N ASN A 137 -3.51 19.52 -11.15
CA ASN A 137 -3.61 18.88 -12.47
C ASN A 137 -2.33 18.13 -12.90
N SER A 138 -1.53 17.67 -11.93
CA SER A 138 -0.29 16.94 -12.20
C SER A 138 -0.49 15.43 -12.25
N ILE A 139 0.39 14.75 -12.97
CA ILE A 139 0.49 13.29 -12.95
C ILE A 139 1.92 12.89 -12.56
N CYS A 140 2.05 12.05 -11.53
CA CYS A 140 3.34 11.48 -11.10
C CYS A 140 3.29 9.96 -11.27
N PHE A 141 4.17 9.40 -12.11
CA PHE A 141 4.30 7.95 -12.31
C PHE A 141 5.63 7.43 -11.76
N ALA A 142 5.70 6.11 -11.53
CA ALA A 142 6.97 5.43 -11.37
C ALA A 142 7.80 5.55 -12.66
N GLY A 143 9.13 5.47 -12.54
CA GLY A 143 10.03 5.48 -13.67
C GLY A 143 9.75 4.35 -14.66
N LYS A 144 10.12 4.55 -15.93
CA LYS A 144 9.96 3.54 -16.99
C LYS A 144 10.66 2.23 -16.58
N PRO A 145 9.99 1.07 -16.67
CA PRO A 145 10.63 -0.22 -16.43
C PRO A 145 11.82 -0.43 -17.39
N ILE A 146 12.87 -1.06 -16.87
CA ILE A 146 14.00 -1.52 -17.69
C ILE A 146 13.70 -2.95 -18.16
N VAL A 147 13.76 -3.18 -19.47
CA VAL A 147 13.60 -4.51 -20.07
C VAL A 147 14.99 -4.99 -20.51
N ILE A 148 15.44 -6.10 -19.93
CA ILE A 148 16.71 -6.76 -20.31
C ILE A 148 16.36 -8.04 -21.06
N GLN A 149 16.61 -8.05 -22.35
CA GLN A 149 16.47 -9.25 -23.18
C GLN A 149 17.76 -10.07 -23.12
N LYS A 150 17.64 -11.38 -22.91
CA LYS A 150 18.76 -12.33 -22.97
C LYS A 150 18.41 -13.42 -23.98
N GLU A 151 19.40 -13.87 -24.75
CA GLU A 151 19.22 -14.97 -25.71
C GLU A 151 18.80 -16.26 -25.00
N ASN A 152 19.41 -16.53 -23.84
CA ASN A 152 19.11 -17.70 -23.02
C ASN A 152 18.93 -17.30 -21.55
N LEU A 153 17.79 -17.68 -20.95
CA LEU A 153 17.50 -17.55 -19.52
C LEU A 153 17.48 -18.93 -18.87
N ILE A 154 18.23 -19.11 -17.80
CA ILE A 154 18.20 -20.33 -16.98
C ILE A 154 17.26 -20.07 -15.80
N ASN A 155 16.00 -20.53 -15.90
CA ASN A 155 14.98 -20.40 -14.86
C ASN A 155 14.86 -21.65 -13.97
N ASN A 156 15.85 -22.54 -14.02
CA ASN A 156 15.89 -23.70 -13.14
C ASN A 156 16.13 -23.22 -11.71
N ILE A 157 15.08 -23.24 -10.88
CA ILE A 157 15.19 -22.95 -9.45
C ILE A 157 15.71 -24.21 -8.78
N TYR A 158 17.01 -24.20 -8.46
CA TYR A 158 17.66 -25.33 -7.82
C TYR A 158 17.27 -25.44 -6.35
N GLN A 159 16.99 -26.66 -5.92
CA GLN A 159 16.66 -27.03 -4.57
C GLN A 159 17.45 -28.29 -4.22
N LYS A 160 17.83 -28.43 -2.95
CA LYS A 160 18.47 -29.64 -2.44
C LYS A 160 17.41 -30.61 -1.93
N LYS A 161 17.47 -31.87 -2.37
CA LYS A 161 16.61 -32.96 -1.88
C LYS A 161 17.47 -34.15 -1.48
N GLY A 162 17.58 -34.40 -0.17
CA GLY A 162 18.59 -35.31 0.38
C GLY A 162 19.98 -34.77 0.07
N ASP A 163 20.86 -35.61 -0.48
CA ASP A 163 22.22 -35.22 -0.87
C ASP A 163 22.33 -34.64 -2.29
N ASN A 164 21.23 -34.64 -3.05
CA ASN A 164 21.23 -34.24 -4.45
C ASN A 164 20.71 -32.81 -4.64
N TRP A 165 21.40 -32.06 -5.49
CA TRP A 165 20.89 -30.82 -6.06
C TRP A 165 20.10 -31.13 -7.33
N GLY A 166 19.02 -30.37 -7.55
CA GLY A 166 18.19 -30.52 -8.75
C GLY A 166 17.19 -29.39 -8.85
N TYR A 167 16.36 -29.40 -9.90
CA TYR A 167 15.33 -28.39 -10.12
C TYR A 167 14.04 -29.06 -10.56
N ARG A 168 12.90 -28.36 -10.40
CA ARG A 168 11.62 -28.84 -10.92
C ARG A 168 11.43 -28.41 -12.36
N LYS A 169 11.01 -29.36 -13.19
CA LYS A 169 10.54 -29.12 -14.55
C LYS A 169 9.44 -30.14 -14.86
N ASP A 170 8.32 -29.66 -15.40
CA ASP A 170 7.16 -30.49 -15.78
C ASP A 170 6.73 -31.46 -14.66
N ASP A 171 6.58 -30.90 -13.45
CA ASP A 171 6.25 -31.61 -12.20
C ASP A 171 7.21 -32.70 -11.71
N LYS A 172 8.37 -32.83 -12.34
CA LYS A 172 9.42 -33.78 -11.94
C LYS A 172 10.61 -33.06 -11.32
N PHE A 173 11.23 -33.71 -10.35
CA PHE A 173 12.52 -33.26 -9.80
C PHE A 173 13.65 -33.86 -10.63
N ILE A 174 14.38 -33.01 -11.34
CA ILE A 174 15.52 -33.40 -12.18
C ILE A 174 16.80 -33.16 -11.37
N ILE A 175 17.53 -34.23 -11.09
CA ILE A 175 18.84 -34.16 -10.43
C ILE A 175 19.84 -33.52 -11.39
N GLU A 176 20.57 -32.52 -10.90
CA GLU A 176 21.66 -31.88 -11.64
C GLU A 176 22.88 -32.79 -11.65
N LYS A 177 23.43 -33.00 -12.84
CA LYS A 177 24.59 -33.85 -13.05
C LYS A 177 25.81 -33.05 -13.54
N ASP A 178 25.61 -31.81 -13.99
CA ASP A 178 26.69 -30.93 -14.41
C ASP A 178 27.54 -30.52 -13.20
N GLU A 179 28.78 -31.00 -13.14
CA GLU A 179 29.69 -30.74 -12.03
C GLU A 179 30.02 -29.25 -11.84
N THR A 180 30.03 -28.47 -12.93
CA THR A 180 30.30 -27.02 -12.86
C THR A 180 29.16 -26.33 -12.13
N LYS A 181 27.92 -26.69 -12.46
CA LYS A 181 26.74 -26.19 -11.76
C LYS A 181 26.66 -26.70 -10.33
N LEU A 182 26.96 -27.98 -10.10
CA LEU A 182 27.01 -28.55 -8.75
C LEU A 182 28.06 -27.86 -7.87
N LYS A 183 29.22 -27.48 -8.43
CA LYS A 183 30.23 -26.69 -7.71
C LYS A 183 29.72 -25.31 -7.34
N LEU A 184 28.97 -24.65 -8.22
CA LEU A 184 28.34 -23.34 -7.92
C LEU A 184 27.28 -23.45 -6.83
N LEU A 185 26.47 -24.53 -6.84
CA LEU A 185 25.41 -24.76 -5.86
C LEU A 185 25.91 -25.19 -4.47
N LYS A 186 27.17 -25.67 -4.38
CA LYS A 186 27.80 -26.10 -3.12
C LYS A 186 28.65 -25.02 -2.45
N LYS A 187 28.81 -23.85 -3.08
CA LYS A 187 29.40 -22.67 -2.45
C LYS A 187 28.40 -22.01 -1.52
#